data_AF-A0A956KPM9-F1
#
_entry.id   AF-A0A956KPM9-F1
#
_cell.length_a   1.000
_cell.length_b   1.000
_cell.length_c   1.000
_cell.angle_alpha   90.00
_cell.angle_beta   90.00
_cell.angle_gamma   90.00
#
_symmetry.space_group_name_H-M   'P 1'
#
loop_
_entity.id
_entity.type
_entity.pdbx_description
1 polymer ?
#
loop_
_entity_poly.entity_id
_entity_poly.type
_entity_poly.pdbx_seq_one_letter_code
_entity_poly.pdbx_strand_id
1 'polypeptide(L)'
;MIAPLFALGLLAFPRSASAAEPLQVVVDTSSLAESEREHLRSMILEDVKTAVVAEGRKVADVSHTTLRVRVEYLDEDNLDYTIFYDVLHDAEPVGESPSITCSGCVDAKLTR
;
A
#
# COMPACT_ATOMS: atom_id res chain seq x y z
N MET A 1 46.68 13.07 -42.57
CA MET A 1 45.31 13.16 -43.16
C MET A 1 44.40 12.27 -42.34
N ILE A 2 43.19 12.79 -42.09
CA ILE A 2 42.32 12.52 -40.94
C ILE A 2 41.42 11.31 -41.21
N ALA A 3 41.24 10.47 -40.18
CA ALA A 3 40.36 9.31 -40.15
C ALA A 3 38.86 9.71 -40.22
N PRO A 4 37.99 8.90 -40.86
CA PRO A 4 36.58 9.23 -41.00
C PRO A 4 35.71 8.74 -39.83
N LEU A 5 34.78 9.63 -39.46
CA LEU A 5 33.34 9.45 -39.16
C LEU A 5 32.82 8.10 -38.65
N PHE A 6 32.09 8.20 -37.53
CA PHE A 6 30.77 7.63 -37.19
C PHE A 6 30.76 7.07 -35.78
N ALA A 7 29.93 7.65 -34.90
CA ALA A 7 28.91 6.90 -34.16
C ALA A 7 28.17 7.80 -33.16
N LEU A 8 26.86 7.91 -33.40
CA LEU A 8 25.78 7.76 -32.41
C LEU A 8 25.97 8.54 -31.10
N GLY A 9 25.20 9.62 -30.88
CA GLY A 9 23.78 9.42 -30.68
C GLY A 9 23.53 8.68 -29.35
N LEU A 10 23.90 9.31 -28.24
CA LEU A 10 23.42 8.93 -26.91
C LEU A 10 22.60 10.11 -26.41
N LEU A 11 21.33 10.14 -26.86
CA LEU A 11 20.24 10.70 -26.09
C LEU A 11 20.22 9.94 -24.75
N ALA A 12 21.02 10.41 -23.79
CA ALA A 12 20.82 10.11 -22.40
C ALA A 12 19.57 10.87 -21.96
N PHE A 13 18.40 10.35 -22.32
CA PHE A 13 17.24 10.58 -21.50
C PHE A 13 17.64 10.06 -20.11
N PRO A 14 17.65 10.90 -19.06
CA PRO A 14 17.63 10.35 -17.73
C PRO A 14 16.32 9.58 -17.66
N ARG A 15 16.44 8.25 -17.76
CA ARG A 15 15.54 7.31 -17.13
C ARG A 15 15.62 7.69 -15.67
N SER A 16 14.88 8.71 -15.26
CA SER A 16 14.50 8.92 -13.88
C SER A 16 13.70 7.67 -13.56
N ALA A 17 14.43 6.65 -13.15
CA ALA A 17 14.02 5.77 -12.10
C ALA A 17 13.35 6.68 -11.08
N SER A 18 12.02 6.72 -11.14
CA SER A 18 11.23 7.08 -9.99
C SER A 18 11.66 6.05 -8.96
N ALA A 19 12.70 6.41 -8.20
CA ALA A 19 13.05 5.74 -6.97
C ALA A 19 11.75 5.81 -6.19
N ALA A 20 11.01 4.69 -6.18
CA ALA A 20 9.59 4.69 -5.83
C ALA A 20 9.41 5.55 -4.59
N GLU A 21 8.72 6.68 -4.76
CA GLU A 21 8.66 7.70 -3.71
C GLU A 21 8.27 7.04 -2.39
N PRO A 22 8.83 7.52 -1.26
CA PRO A 22 8.51 6.97 0.04
C PRO A 22 6.99 6.90 0.21
N LEU A 23 6.50 5.81 0.76
CA LEU A 23 5.08 5.59 0.96
C LEU A 23 4.76 5.76 2.44
N GLN A 24 3.78 6.58 2.76
CA GLN A 24 3.18 6.57 4.10
C GLN A 24 2.14 5.46 4.15
N VAL A 25 2.16 4.60 5.17
CA VAL A 25 1.13 3.57 5.36
C VAL A 25 0.23 3.97 6.53
N VAL A 26 -1.07 4.09 6.27
CA VAL A 26 -2.07 4.42 7.28
C VAL A 26 -3.13 3.33 7.28
N VAL A 27 -3.47 2.80 8.45
CA VAL A 27 -4.52 1.80 8.60
C VAL A 27 -5.67 2.43 9.38
N ASP A 28 -6.84 2.48 8.74
CA ASP A 28 -8.08 3.02 9.28
C ASP A 28 -9.03 1.89 9.65
N THR A 29 -9.14 1.63 10.95
CA THR A 29 -10.06 0.66 11.56
C THR A 29 -11.19 1.36 12.31
N SER A 30 -11.45 2.65 12.04
CA SER A 30 -12.42 3.44 12.81
C SER A 30 -13.85 2.89 12.75
N SER A 31 -14.20 2.15 11.70
CA SER A 31 -15.49 1.48 11.52
C SER A 31 -15.67 0.24 12.41
N LEU A 32 -14.58 -0.30 12.98
CA LEU A 32 -14.62 -1.57 13.71
C LEU A 32 -15.07 -1.39 15.17
N ALA A 33 -15.41 -2.48 15.85
CA ALA A 33 -15.67 -2.49 17.28
C ALA A 33 -14.40 -2.13 18.07
N GLU A 34 -14.52 -1.33 19.15
CA GLU A 34 -13.38 -0.79 19.91
C GLU A 34 -12.42 -1.89 20.42
N SER A 35 -12.96 -3.05 20.82
CA SER A 35 -12.19 -4.21 21.27
C SER A 35 -11.25 -4.80 20.22
N GLU A 36 -11.53 -4.58 18.93
CA GLU A 36 -10.80 -5.19 17.81
C GLU A 36 -9.90 -4.19 17.07
N ARG A 37 -10.23 -2.89 17.15
CA ARG A 37 -9.57 -1.79 16.41
C ARG A 37 -8.06 -1.85 16.49
N GLU A 38 -7.51 -1.89 17.71
CA GLU A 38 -6.07 -1.78 17.92
C GLU A 38 -5.32 -3.03 17.46
N HIS A 39 -5.91 -4.18 17.72
CA HIS A 39 -5.33 -5.47 17.34
C HIS A 39 -5.25 -5.61 15.82
N LEU A 40 -6.36 -5.39 15.11
CA LEU A 40 -6.41 -5.45 13.65
C LEU A 40 -5.56 -4.37 13.01
N ARG A 41 -5.60 -3.14 13.54
CA ARG A 41 -4.76 -2.03 13.04
C ARG A 41 -3.29 -2.39 13.07
N SER A 42 -2.81 -2.91 14.20
CA SER A 42 -1.40 -3.24 14.39
C SER A 42 -0.97 -4.39 13.48
N MET A 43 -1.79 -5.44 13.39
CA MET A 43 -1.53 -6.60 12.54
C MET A 43 -1.44 -6.21 11.06
N ILE A 44 -2.46 -5.51 10.55
CA ILE A 44 -2.50 -5.07 9.15
C ILE A 44 -1.33 -4.12 8.85
N LEU A 45 -1.00 -3.21 9.77
CA LEU A 45 0.10 -2.26 9.58
C LEU A 45 1.44 -2.98 9.43
N GLU A 46 1.74 -3.95 10.27
CA GLU A 46 2.98 -4.74 10.21
C GLU A 46 3.06 -5.56 8.91
N ASP A 47 1.98 -6.24 8.54
CA ASP A 47 1.93 -7.05 7.32
C ASP A 47 2.10 -6.20 6.06
N VAL A 48 1.39 -5.07 5.98
CA VAL A 48 1.48 -4.15 4.83
C VAL A 48 2.85 -3.50 4.75
N LYS A 49 3.44 -3.06 5.88
CA LYS A 49 4.81 -2.53 5.89
C LYS A 49 5.81 -3.57 5.39
N THR A 50 5.67 -4.82 5.83
CA THR A 50 6.52 -5.93 5.39
C THR A 50 6.40 -6.16 3.89
N ALA A 51 5.17 -6.18 3.35
CA ALA A 51 4.93 -6.31 1.92
C ALA A 51 5.54 -5.16 1.11
N VAL A 52 5.33 -3.91 1.54
CA VAL A 52 5.88 -2.70 0.89
C VAL A 52 7.41 -2.74 0.84
N VAL A 53 8.06 -3.15 1.94
CA VAL A 53 9.52 -3.30 1.99
C VAL A 53 10.00 -4.45 1.09
N ALA A 54 9.28 -5.57 1.04
CA ALA A 54 9.61 -6.70 0.17
C ALA A 54 9.52 -6.33 -1.33
N GLU A 55 8.64 -5.40 -1.69
CA GLU A 55 8.57 -4.81 -3.05
C GLU A 55 9.68 -3.78 -3.33
N GLY A 56 10.58 -3.53 -2.38
CA GLY A 56 11.70 -2.61 -2.52
C GLY A 56 11.31 -1.14 -2.35
N ARG A 57 10.11 -0.85 -1.84
CA ARG A 57 9.68 0.52 -1.53
C ARG A 57 10.08 0.91 -0.12
N LYS A 58 10.29 2.22 0.10
CA LYS A 58 10.58 2.77 1.41
C LYS A 58 9.28 3.20 2.09
N VAL A 59 9.13 2.84 3.36
CA VAL A 59 8.07 3.36 4.23
C VAL A 59 8.58 4.61 4.94
N ALA A 60 7.77 5.66 5.00
CA ALA A 60 8.07 6.88 5.74
C ALA A 60 6.88 7.27 6.63
N ASP A 61 7.15 8.00 7.72
CA ASP A 61 6.10 8.46 8.63
C ASP A 61 5.24 9.57 8.01
N VAL A 62 5.81 10.35 7.09
CA VAL A 62 5.14 11.42 6.35
C VAL A 62 5.59 11.37 4.88
N SER A 63 4.63 11.36 3.95
CA SER A 63 4.88 11.42 2.52
C SER A 63 3.69 12.02 1.76
N HIS A 64 3.93 12.57 0.57
CA HIS A 64 2.89 12.98 -0.37
C HIS A 64 2.05 11.79 -0.85
N THR A 65 2.67 10.62 -1.00
CA THR A 65 1.99 9.40 -1.43
C THR A 65 1.70 8.50 -0.23
N THR A 66 0.42 8.26 0.01
CA THR A 66 -0.09 7.46 1.13
C THR A 66 -0.81 6.22 0.63
N LEU A 67 -0.49 5.05 1.18
CA LEU A 67 -1.34 3.88 1.09
C LEU A 67 -2.23 3.83 2.33
N ARG A 68 -3.51 4.12 2.15
CA ARG A 68 -4.53 4.03 3.19
C ARG A 68 -5.23 2.68 3.08
N VAL A 69 -5.13 1.88 4.12
CA VAL A 69 -5.84 0.60 4.24
C VAL A 69 -7.05 0.82 5.13
N ARG A 70 -8.25 0.77 4.57
CA ARG A 70 -9.51 0.92 5.32
C ARG A 70 -10.13 -0.45 5.53
N VAL A 71 -10.56 -0.73 6.75
CA VAL A 71 -11.33 -1.94 7.06
C VAL A 71 -12.76 -1.50 7.33
N GLU A 72 -13.74 -2.19 6.76
CA GLU A 72 -15.17 -1.94 6.97
C GLU A 72 -15.89 -3.26 7.22
N TYR A 73 -16.84 -3.29 8.18
CA TYR A 73 -17.72 -4.44 8.32
C TYR A 73 -18.65 -4.55 7.09
N LEU A 74 -18.79 -5.76 6.59
CA LEU A 74 -19.87 -6.13 5.69
C LEU A 74 -21.06 -6.68 6.49
N ASP A 75 -20.77 -7.48 7.52
CA ASP A 75 -21.74 -8.01 8.48
C ASP A 75 -21.05 -8.15 9.85
N GLU A 76 -21.46 -7.31 10.80
CA GLU A 76 -20.88 -7.28 12.14
C GLU A 76 -21.22 -8.55 12.94
N ASP A 77 -22.42 -9.11 12.76
CA ASP A 77 -22.88 -10.30 13.50
C ASP A 77 -22.09 -11.55 13.11
N ASN A 78 -21.63 -11.61 11.86
CA ASN A 78 -20.83 -12.71 11.31
C ASN A 78 -19.32 -12.41 11.27
N LEU A 79 -18.91 -11.22 11.70
CA LEU A 79 -17.52 -10.74 11.69
C LEU A 79 -16.92 -10.83 10.27
N ASP A 80 -17.70 -10.37 9.29
CA ASP A 80 -17.31 -10.25 7.90
C ASP A 80 -16.75 -8.85 7.65
N TYR A 81 -15.54 -8.79 7.07
CA TYR A 81 -14.83 -7.54 6.83
C TYR A 81 -14.49 -7.38 5.35
N THR A 82 -14.49 -6.14 4.86
CA THR A 82 -13.85 -5.78 3.59
C THR A 82 -12.68 -4.84 3.88
N ILE A 83 -11.53 -5.18 3.32
CA ILE A 83 -10.31 -4.38 3.38
C ILE A 83 -10.12 -3.68 2.03
N PHE A 84 -10.08 -2.36 2.05
CA PHE A 84 -9.83 -1.51 0.89
C PHE A 84 -8.41 -0.97 0.95
N TYR A 85 -7.72 -0.95 -0.18
CA TYR A 85 -6.38 -0.38 -0.31
C TYR A 85 -6.46 0.86 -1.22
N ASP A 86 -6.49 2.06 -0.63
CA ASP A 86 -6.52 3.31 -1.37
C ASP A 86 -5.10 3.88 -1.48
N VAL A 87 -4.66 4.20 -2.70
CA VAL A 87 -3.45 5.01 -2.89
C VAL A 87 -3.87 6.47 -3.04
N LEU A 88 -3.36 7.32 -2.17
CA LEU A 88 -3.63 8.76 -2.14
C LEU A 88 -2.35 9.53 -2.51
N HIS A 89 -2.50 10.61 -3.26
CA HIS A 89 -1.47 11.62 -3.46
C HIS A 89 -2.03 12.97 -2.99
N ASP A 90 -1.40 13.58 -1.98
CA ASP A 90 -1.88 14.82 -1.36
C ASP A 90 -3.37 14.76 -0.93
N ALA A 91 -3.77 13.61 -0.37
CA ALA A 91 -5.14 13.25 0.05
C ALA A 91 -6.15 12.96 -1.07
N GLU A 92 -5.78 13.07 -2.35
CA GLU A 92 -6.64 12.69 -3.46
C GLU A 92 -6.39 11.23 -3.88
N PRO A 93 -7.44 10.43 -4.15
CA PRO A 93 -7.27 9.05 -4.60
C PRO A 93 -6.67 9.01 -6.01
N VAL A 94 -5.68 8.14 -6.19
CA VAL A 94 -5.01 7.90 -7.47
C VAL A 94 -5.39 6.52 -7.97
N GLY A 95 -6.32 6.48 -8.92
CA GLY A 95 -6.76 5.25 -9.57
C GLY A 95 -7.83 4.48 -8.80
N GLU A 96 -7.95 3.19 -9.11
CA GLU A 96 -8.93 2.31 -8.50
C GLU A 96 -8.43 1.77 -7.16
N SER A 97 -9.35 1.59 -6.21
CA SER A 97 -9.08 1.05 -4.89
C SER A 97 -9.39 -0.45 -4.86
N PRO A 98 -8.38 -1.35 -4.97
CA PRO A 98 -8.62 -2.77 -4.82
C PRO A 98 -9.16 -3.09 -3.43
N SER A 99 -10.00 -4.12 -3.35
CA SER A 99 -10.60 -4.58 -2.10
C SER A 99 -10.59 -6.10 -1.99
N ILE A 100 -10.54 -6.58 -0.76
CA ILE A 100 -10.61 -8.01 -0.42
C ILE A 100 -11.67 -8.16 0.68
N THR A 101 -12.66 -9.01 0.42
CA THR A 101 -13.67 -9.37 1.41
C THR A 101 -13.29 -10.68 2.10
N CYS A 102 -13.35 -10.67 3.43
CA CYS A 102 -13.06 -11.79 4.32
C CYS A 102 -14.35 -12.15 5.05
N SER A 103 -14.96 -13.29 4.70
CA SER A 103 -16.15 -13.80 5.39
C SER A 103 -15.77 -14.90 6.39
N GLY A 104 -16.23 -14.79 7.64
CA GLY A 104 -16.00 -15.79 8.69
C GLY A 104 -14.54 -15.91 9.18
N CYS A 105 -13.75 -14.84 9.06
CA CYS A 105 -12.29 -14.88 9.33
C CYS A 105 -11.91 -14.94 10.81
N VAL A 106 -12.89 -15.06 11.72
CA VAL A 106 -12.65 -15.20 13.16
C VAL A 106 -12.45 -16.66 13.58
N ASP A 107 -12.91 -17.65 12.79
CA ASP A 107 -12.64 -19.08 13.05
C ASP A 107 -11.58 -19.71 12.14
N ALA A 108 -11.19 -19.04 11.04
CA ALA A 108 -10.21 -19.56 10.10
C ALA A 108 -9.12 -18.52 9.79
N LYS A 109 -7.92 -18.72 10.36
CA LYS A 109 -6.63 -18.09 10.00
C LYS A 109 -6.23 -16.76 10.66
N LEU A 110 -6.30 -16.71 11.99
CA LEU A 110 -5.24 -16.05 12.78
C LEU A 110 -4.29 -17.05 13.46
N THR A 111 -4.48 -18.35 13.19
CA THR A 111 -3.54 -19.41 13.54
C THR A 111 -2.60 -19.70 12.38
N ARG A 112 -1.42 -19.05 12.49
CA ARG A 112 -0.12 -19.35 11.85
C ARG A 112 0.09 -19.05 10.38
#